data_AF-A0A5N5JMK2-F1
#
_entry.id   AF-A0A5N5JMK2-F1
#
_cell.length_a   1.000
_cell.length_b   1.000
_cell.length_c   1.000
_cell.angle_alpha   90.00
_cell.angle_beta   90.00
_cell.angle_gamma   90.00
#
_symmetry.space_group_name_H-M   'P 1'
#
loop_
_entity.id
_entity.type
_entity.pdbx_description
1 polymer ?
#
loop_
_entity_poly.entity_id
_entity_poly.type
_entity_poly.pdbx_seq_one_letter_code
_entity_poly.pdbx_strand_id
1 'polypeptide(L)'
;MEDISIIRELATAKKDKQRPLHLAQHNKLPLKRAQWSRAEPQKLSKQPLPRASPPSLSSPIYLQMLQKMSAKRPPKPAILLLLLALLHGHIHASPIKTVVVLVMENRSFDHMLGWMKKINPEINGVDGTQWNPLNITDPNSPKFFFNNQAQYVDPDPGHSFQAIREQIFGSEDTSRNPPRMNGFAQQAFSMDPSTNMSRDVMNGFEPDMLAVYKALVSEFAVFDRWFASVPSSTQPNRLFVHSGTSAGATSNIPAMLAKGYPQRTIFENLDDAGVSWGIYYQNIPATLFYRNLRKVKYITRFHPYDPSFKKDAKKGKLPGYVVIEQRYTDLKTAPANDDHPSHDVYQGQMFVKEVYETLRASPQWSETLLVITYDEHGGFYDHVATPVTGVPSPDGIVGPEPFLFKFDRLGVRVPSIMVSPWIEKGTVVHGPNGSPFPTSEYEHSSIPATVKKLFNMTTFLTKRDEWAGTFEGIVQTRKEPRTDCPEQLPIPTRIRKSEPNEDAKLTEFQQELLQLAAVLKGENTLTSYLEKMGKEMTVKQGNDYMEDAVKRFLEAGLYAKRMGVDEQQIVQMRPSLTTRTTKPTTSQP
;
A
#
# COMPACT_ATOMS: atom_id res chain seq x y z
N MET A 1 -40.77 49.99 18.98
CA MET A 1 -39.42 50.60 18.96
C MET A 1 -38.80 50.17 17.66
N GLU A 2 -38.43 51.15 16.84
CA GLU A 2 -38.12 51.05 15.41
C GLU A 2 -36.91 50.15 15.11
N ASP A 3 -36.73 49.46 13.97
CA ASP A 3 -37.14 49.63 12.55
C ASP A 3 -36.07 50.35 11.66
N ILE A 4 -35.88 49.82 10.43
CA ILE A 4 -35.35 50.48 9.20
C ILE A 4 -33.83 50.90 9.04
N SER A 5 -33.06 50.04 8.32
CA SER A 5 -32.59 50.21 6.91
C SER A 5 -31.38 51.11 6.41
N ILE A 6 -30.60 50.54 5.46
CA ILE A 6 -29.96 51.09 4.21
C ILE A 6 -28.64 51.94 4.24
N ILE A 7 -27.90 51.90 3.09
CA ILE A 7 -26.79 52.75 2.53
C ILE A 7 -25.36 52.16 2.71
N ARG A 8 -24.68 51.59 1.68
CA ARG A 8 -23.83 52.17 0.57
C ARG A 8 -22.65 53.03 1.09
N GLU A 9 -21.40 52.92 0.61
CA GLU A 9 -20.90 53.30 -0.73
C GLU A 9 -19.55 52.65 -1.13
N LEU A 10 -19.09 52.95 -2.36
CA LEU A 10 -17.95 52.35 -3.06
C LEU A 10 -16.72 53.27 -3.20
N ALA A 11 -15.58 52.62 -3.44
CA ALA A 11 -14.24 53.10 -3.81
C ALA A 11 -14.08 54.44 -4.58
N THR A 12 -12.93 55.14 -4.37
CA THR A 12 -11.92 55.35 -5.44
C THR A 12 -10.54 55.95 -5.01
N ALA A 13 -9.49 55.38 -5.59
CA ALA A 13 -8.26 55.99 -6.15
C ALA A 13 -7.41 57.07 -5.41
N LYS A 14 -6.12 56.75 -5.18
CA LYS A 14 -4.91 57.34 -5.82
C LYS A 14 -3.63 56.83 -5.10
N LYS A 15 -2.39 56.87 -5.61
CA LYS A 15 -1.72 56.79 -6.92
C LYS A 15 -0.22 57.11 -6.68
N ASP A 16 0.67 56.58 -7.51
CA ASP A 16 2.06 57.03 -7.77
C ASP A 16 3.14 57.01 -6.65
N LYS A 17 4.21 56.21 -6.88
CA LYS A 17 5.61 56.68 -6.84
C LYS A 17 6.59 55.82 -7.64
N GLN A 18 7.71 56.42 -8.05
CA GLN A 18 8.67 55.93 -9.05
C GLN A 18 10.14 56.24 -8.60
N ARG A 19 11.23 55.74 -9.23
CA ARG A 19 11.31 55.00 -10.50
C ARG A 19 12.22 53.73 -10.51
N PRO A 20 13.57 53.71 -10.67
CA PRO A 20 14.18 52.62 -11.48
C PRO A 20 15.60 52.07 -11.11
N LEU A 21 16.08 51.20 -12.02
CA LEU A 21 17.48 50.76 -12.30
C LEU A 21 17.97 49.52 -11.50
N HIS A 22 18.76 48.58 -12.05
CA HIS A 22 19.55 48.58 -13.30
C HIS A 22 19.67 47.19 -13.98
N LEU A 23 19.77 47.18 -15.32
CA LEU A 23 20.30 46.17 -16.28
C LEU A 23 20.46 44.66 -15.93
N ALA A 24 19.90 43.82 -16.81
CA ALA A 24 20.62 42.70 -17.43
C ALA A 24 20.17 42.57 -18.90
N GLN A 25 21.11 42.38 -19.83
CA GLN A 25 20.86 42.42 -21.29
C GLN A 25 20.93 41.04 -21.96
N HIS A 26 20.04 40.85 -22.94
CA HIS A 26 20.16 40.02 -24.14
C HIS A 26 20.73 38.59 -24.06
N ASN A 27 19.85 37.62 -24.39
CA ASN A 27 20.04 36.88 -25.63
C ASN A 27 18.68 36.52 -26.28
N LYS A 28 18.57 36.73 -27.60
CA LYS A 28 17.39 36.42 -28.43
C LYS A 28 17.85 35.66 -29.68
N LEU A 29 17.30 34.49 -29.94
CA LEU A 29 17.23 33.81 -31.25
C LEU A 29 15.92 32.97 -31.29
N PRO A 30 15.39 32.55 -32.46
CA PRO A 30 14.03 32.96 -32.80
C PRO A 30 12.96 31.85 -32.81
N LEU A 31 11.74 32.24 -32.46
CA LEU A 31 10.52 31.48 -32.73
C LEU A 31 10.22 31.44 -34.25
N LYS A 32 10.36 30.27 -34.87
CA LYS A 32 9.75 30.01 -36.20
C LYS A 32 8.23 29.88 -36.06
N ARG A 33 7.49 30.82 -36.65
CA ARG A 33 6.06 30.66 -36.92
C ARG A 33 5.86 29.58 -37.98
N ALA A 34 5.16 28.50 -37.65
CA ALA A 34 4.55 27.63 -38.66
C ALA A 34 3.21 28.26 -39.11
N GLN A 35 3.06 28.48 -40.42
CA GLN A 35 1.82 29.00 -40.99
C GLN A 35 0.75 27.90 -41.01
N TRP A 36 -0.45 28.22 -40.54
CA TRP A 36 -1.64 27.38 -40.74
C TRP A 36 -2.32 27.77 -42.05
N SER A 37 -2.18 26.95 -43.09
CA SER A 37 -2.98 27.07 -44.31
C SER A 37 -4.38 26.50 -44.08
N ARG A 38 -5.43 27.30 -44.28
CA ARG A 38 -6.80 26.78 -44.39
C ARG A 38 -6.91 25.92 -45.65
N ALA A 39 -7.53 24.74 -45.52
CA ALA A 39 -8.05 23.96 -46.63
C ALA A 39 -9.56 23.77 -46.44
N GLU A 40 -10.34 24.01 -47.49
CA GLU A 40 -11.79 23.81 -47.51
C GLU A 40 -12.16 22.33 -47.69
N PRO A 41 -13.39 21.91 -47.29
CA PRO A 41 -13.74 20.49 -47.21
C PRO A 41 -14.11 19.91 -48.58
N GLN A 42 -13.37 18.90 -49.04
CA GLN A 42 -13.81 18.04 -50.14
C GLN A 42 -14.86 17.02 -49.66
N LYS A 43 -15.97 16.93 -50.39
CA LYS A 43 -17.01 15.91 -50.22
C LYS A 43 -16.44 14.54 -50.61
N LEU A 44 -16.49 13.55 -49.70
CA LEU A 44 -16.35 12.13 -50.05
C LEU A 44 -17.72 11.41 -50.05
N SER A 45 -17.89 10.55 -51.05
CA SER A 45 -19.12 9.79 -51.30
C SER A 45 -19.33 8.66 -50.29
N LYS A 46 -20.59 8.39 -49.95
CA LYS A 46 -20.97 7.24 -49.12
C LYS A 46 -20.82 5.91 -49.89
N GLN A 47 -19.98 5.01 -49.38
CA GLN A 47 -20.15 3.56 -49.54
C GLN A 47 -19.97 2.89 -48.16
N PRO A 48 -20.73 1.83 -47.84
CA PRO A 48 -20.71 1.24 -46.50
C PRO A 48 -19.60 0.20 -46.32
N LEU A 49 -18.87 0.30 -45.20
CA LEU A 49 -17.98 -0.76 -44.71
C LEU A 49 -18.81 -1.88 -44.04
N PRO A 50 -18.35 -3.15 -44.10
CA PRO A 50 -19.11 -4.29 -43.58
C PRO A 50 -19.14 -4.33 -42.03
N ARG A 51 -20.25 -4.82 -41.48
CA ARG A 51 -20.40 -5.07 -40.03
C ARG A 51 -19.54 -6.27 -39.61
N ALA A 52 -18.68 -6.07 -38.61
CA ALA A 52 -18.11 -7.19 -37.86
C ALA A 52 -19.21 -7.87 -37.02
N SER A 53 -19.22 -9.21 -37.02
CA SER A 53 -20.11 -10.04 -36.19
C SER A 53 -19.41 -10.45 -34.89
N PRO A 54 -20.14 -10.71 -33.79
CA PRO A 54 -19.54 -11.19 -32.53
C PRO A 54 -19.00 -12.63 -32.68
N PRO A 55 -18.04 -13.04 -31.84
CA PRO A 55 -17.39 -14.34 -31.95
C PRO A 55 -18.34 -15.51 -31.62
N SER A 56 -18.39 -16.51 -32.49
CA SER A 56 -19.19 -17.73 -32.32
C SER A 56 -18.45 -18.80 -31.52
N LEU A 57 -19.04 -19.20 -30.38
CA LEU A 57 -18.68 -20.42 -29.68
C LEU A 57 -19.27 -21.64 -30.41
N SER A 58 -18.44 -22.38 -31.16
CA SER A 58 -18.79 -23.73 -31.61
C SER A 58 -17.57 -24.57 -31.95
N SER A 59 -17.16 -25.45 -31.03
CA SER A 59 -16.23 -26.55 -31.34
C SER A 59 -16.99 -27.71 -32.01
N PRO A 60 -16.49 -28.33 -33.10
CA PRO A 60 -17.23 -29.36 -33.85
C PRO A 60 -17.57 -30.63 -33.04
N ILE A 61 -16.89 -30.85 -31.92
CA ILE A 61 -17.02 -32.06 -31.09
C ILE A 61 -18.39 -32.11 -30.37
N TYR A 62 -18.97 -30.96 -30.03
CA TYR A 62 -20.18 -30.89 -29.21
C TYR A 62 -21.47 -31.30 -29.97
N LEU A 63 -21.56 -30.96 -31.26
CA LEU A 63 -22.75 -31.30 -32.08
C LEU A 63 -22.83 -32.80 -32.45
N GLN A 64 -21.68 -33.49 -32.59
CA GLN A 64 -21.70 -34.93 -32.90
C GLN A 64 -22.14 -35.81 -31.71
N MET A 65 -21.98 -35.36 -30.46
CA MET A 65 -22.54 -36.08 -29.30
C MET A 65 -24.05 -35.91 -29.21
N LEU A 66 -24.58 -34.71 -29.43
CA LEU A 66 -26.01 -34.42 -29.29
C LEU A 66 -26.88 -35.11 -30.35
N GLN A 67 -26.38 -35.31 -31.58
CA GLN A 67 -27.12 -36.05 -32.61
C GLN A 67 -27.19 -37.58 -32.40
N LYS A 68 -26.42 -38.16 -31.47
CA LYS A 68 -26.47 -39.60 -31.15
C LYS A 68 -27.34 -39.98 -29.94
N MET A 69 -27.98 -39.03 -29.27
CA MET A 69 -28.83 -39.31 -28.09
C MET A 69 -30.34 -39.30 -28.35
N SER A 70 -30.79 -39.12 -29.60
CA SER A 70 -32.22 -39.25 -29.96
C SER A 70 -32.61 -40.71 -30.24
N ALA A 71 -32.57 -41.56 -29.20
CA ALA A 71 -33.34 -42.82 -29.07
C ALA A 71 -32.87 -43.67 -27.87
N LYS A 72 -33.27 -43.32 -26.64
CA LYS A 72 -33.60 -44.23 -25.51
C LYS A 72 -33.96 -43.41 -24.26
N ARG A 73 -34.72 -44.05 -23.36
CA ARG A 73 -35.39 -43.51 -22.15
C ARG A 73 -34.57 -42.47 -21.36
N PRO A 74 -35.24 -41.47 -20.72
CA PRO A 74 -34.55 -40.48 -19.90
C PRO A 74 -33.73 -41.14 -18.77
N PRO A 75 -32.55 -40.61 -18.43
CA PRO A 75 -31.75 -41.14 -17.33
C PRO A 75 -32.48 -40.94 -15.99
N LYS A 76 -32.34 -41.91 -15.09
CA LYS A 76 -32.90 -41.83 -13.73
C LYS A 76 -32.35 -40.57 -13.02
N PRO A 77 -33.13 -39.90 -12.14
CA PRO A 77 -32.71 -38.66 -11.48
C PRO A 77 -31.38 -38.77 -10.72
N ALA A 78 -31.03 -39.96 -10.22
CA ALA A 78 -29.73 -40.24 -9.62
C ALA A 78 -28.53 -40.01 -10.57
N ILE A 79 -28.67 -40.24 -11.87
CA ILE A 79 -27.61 -40.02 -12.88
C ILE A 79 -27.47 -38.53 -13.19
N LEU A 80 -28.58 -37.77 -13.18
CA LEU A 80 -28.54 -36.30 -13.32
C LEU A 80 -27.89 -35.64 -12.09
N LEU A 81 -28.18 -36.16 -10.88
CA LEU A 81 -27.49 -35.78 -9.64
C LEU A 81 -26.00 -36.13 -9.67
N LEU A 82 -25.62 -37.30 -10.19
CA LEU A 82 -24.21 -37.67 -10.35
C LEU A 82 -23.50 -36.77 -11.37
N LEU A 83 -24.15 -36.43 -12.48
CA LEU A 83 -23.60 -35.50 -13.49
C LEU A 83 -23.51 -34.06 -12.95
N LEU A 84 -24.47 -33.61 -12.14
CA LEU A 84 -24.36 -32.34 -11.42
C LEU A 84 -23.23 -32.35 -10.40
N ALA A 85 -23.02 -33.46 -9.67
CA ALA A 85 -21.89 -33.62 -8.76
C ALA A 85 -20.53 -33.71 -9.48
N LEU A 86 -20.49 -34.21 -10.72
CA LEU A 86 -19.29 -34.23 -11.57
C LEU A 86 -19.03 -32.91 -12.30
N LEU A 87 -20.07 -32.07 -12.50
CA LEU A 87 -19.95 -30.70 -13.01
C LEU A 87 -19.60 -29.69 -11.92
N HIS A 88 -19.89 -29.99 -10.65
CA HIS A 88 -19.19 -29.39 -9.52
C HIS A 88 -17.80 -30.05 -9.41
N GLY A 89 -16.90 -29.67 -10.32
CA GLY A 89 -15.48 -30.02 -10.18
C GLY A 89 -15.02 -29.68 -8.76
N HIS A 90 -14.29 -30.59 -8.12
CA HIS A 90 -13.99 -30.52 -6.68
C HIS A 90 -13.34 -29.19 -6.30
N ILE A 91 -14.15 -28.23 -5.87
CA ILE A 91 -13.69 -27.05 -5.13
C ILE A 91 -13.27 -27.60 -3.76
N HIS A 92 -12.00 -27.97 -3.66
CA HIS A 92 -11.38 -28.21 -2.37
C HIS A 92 -11.48 -26.92 -1.56
N ALA A 93 -12.43 -26.90 -0.61
CA ALA A 93 -12.61 -25.77 0.28
C ALA A 93 -11.27 -25.51 0.99
N SER A 94 -10.72 -24.31 0.80
CA SER A 94 -9.37 -23.99 1.29
C SER A 94 -9.26 -24.30 2.78
N PRO A 95 -8.15 -24.90 3.25
CA PRO A 95 -7.93 -25.14 4.67
C PRO A 95 -7.80 -23.83 5.45
N ILE A 96 -7.44 -22.73 4.78
CA ILE A 96 -7.30 -21.41 5.39
C ILE A 96 -8.68 -20.87 5.80
N LYS A 97 -8.82 -20.53 7.09
CA LYS A 97 -9.98 -19.83 7.69
C LYS A 97 -9.62 -18.44 8.19
N THR A 98 -8.35 -18.20 8.51
CA THR A 98 -7.83 -16.92 9.02
C THR A 98 -6.71 -16.42 8.11
N VAL A 99 -6.91 -15.25 7.50
CA VAL A 99 -5.86 -14.51 6.79
C VAL A 99 -5.39 -13.35 7.66
N VAL A 100 -4.10 -13.31 7.98
CA VAL A 100 -3.47 -12.24 8.76
C VAL A 100 -2.61 -11.40 7.81
N VAL A 101 -2.82 -10.09 7.78
CA VAL A 101 -2.09 -9.16 6.90
C VAL A 101 -1.27 -8.19 7.73
N LEU A 102 0.02 -8.13 7.44
CA LEU A 102 1.01 -7.24 8.03
C LEU A 102 1.73 -6.49 6.90
N VAL A 103 1.58 -5.15 6.86
CA VAL A 103 2.15 -4.28 5.82
C VAL A 103 3.22 -3.38 6.44
N MET A 104 4.48 -3.79 6.34
CA MET A 104 5.67 -3.05 6.74
C MET A 104 5.94 -1.85 5.81
N GLU A 105 6.97 -1.05 6.08
CA GLU A 105 7.15 0.27 5.48
C GLU A 105 8.47 0.48 4.75
N ASN A 106 8.37 1.09 3.56
CA ASN A 106 9.43 1.83 2.88
C ASN A 106 10.73 1.03 2.67
N ARG A 107 10.64 -0.17 2.06
CA ARG A 107 11.81 -0.99 1.69
C ARG A 107 11.60 -1.73 0.36
N SER A 108 12.60 -1.67 -0.52
CA SER A 108 12.58 -2.44 -1.78
C SER A 108 12.81 -3.93 -1.54
N PHE A 109 12.42 -4.77 -2.52
CA PHE A 109 12.73 -6.19 -2.47
C PHE A 109 14.24 -6.43 -2.42
N ASP A 110 15.04 -5.81 -3.30
CA ASP A 110 16.47 -6.04 -3.30
C ASP A 110 17.19 -5.55 -2.02
N HIS A 111 16.67 -4.51 -1.38
CA HIS A 111 17.22 -3.97 -0.13
C HIS A 111 17.06 -4.96 1.04
N MET A 112 15.94 -5.67 1.14
CA MET A 112 15.68 -6.63 2.24
C MET A 112 15.96 -8.08 1.86
N LEU A 113 15.52 -8.53 0.69
CA LEU A 113 15.51 -9.94 0.29
C LEU A 113 16.40 -10.23 -0.92
N GLY A 114 16.91 -9.23 -1.64
CA GLY A 114 17.72 -9.44 -2.84
C GLY A 114 18.93 -10.35 -2.63
N TRP A 115 19.65 -10.18 -1.51
CA TRP A 115 20.80 -11.02 -1.18
C TRP A 115 20.43 -12.42 -0.64
N MET A 116 19.15 -12.72 -0.40
CA MET A 116 18.68 -14.08 -0.06
C MET A 116 18.88 -15.06 -1.23
N LYS A 117 19.17 -14.58 -2.44
CA LYS A 117 19.68 -15.38 -3.57
C LYS A 117 20.93 -16.19 -3.23
N LYS A 118 21.75 -15.76 -2.26
CA LYS A 118 22.87 -16.54 -1.71
C LYS A 118 22.42 -17.83 -1.00
N ILE A 119 21.15 -17.92 -0.59
CA ILE A 119 20.56 -19.02 0.18
C ILE A 119 19.68 -19.88 -0.72
N ASN A 120 18.78 -19.26 -1.49
CA ASN A 120 18.06 -19.94 -2.58
C ASN A 120 18.35 -19.25 -3.92
N PRO A 121 19.21 -19.83 -4.79
CA PRO A 121 19.55 -19.28 -6.09
C PRO A 121 18.38 -19.11 -7.08
N GLU A 122 17.22 -19.74 -6.84
CA GLU A 122 16.01 -19.52 -7.64
C GLU A 122 15.45 -18.11 -7.46
N ILE A 123 15.68 -17.47 -6.30
CA ILE A 123 15.22 -16.11 -6.04
C ILE A 123 15.83 -15.14 -7.06
N ASN A 124 14.98 -14.41 -7.76
CA ASN A 124 15.34 -13.31 -8.66
C ASN A 124 15.86 -12.07 -7.88
N GLY A 125 16.96 -12.26 -7.15
CA GLY A 125 17.66 -11.22 -6.40
C GLY A 125 18.99 -10.80 -7.03
N VAL A 126 19.75 -10.04 -6.27
CA VAL A 126 21.04 -9.43 -6.68
C VAL A 126 22.24 -10.35 -6.52
N ASP A 127 23.31 -9.99 -7.24
CA ASP A 127 24.63 -10.63 -7.18
C ASP A 127 25.78 -9.61 -7.08
N GLY A 128 25.48 -8.31 -7.03
CA GLY A 128 26.45 -7.22 -6.95
C GLY A 128 26.90 -6.68 -8.31
N THR A 129 26.40 -7.24 -9.42
CA THR A 129 26.66 -6.70 -10.76
C THR A 129 25.77 -5.50 -11.11
N GLN A 130 24.71 -5.28 -10.34
CA GLN A 130 23.74 -4.20 -10.51
C GLN A 130 24.36 -2.85 -10.10
N TRP A 131 24.05 -1.76 -10.82
CA TRP A 131 24.59 -0.43 -10.52
C TRP A 131 23.69 0.70 -11.04
N ASN A 132 23.86 1.91 -10.50
CA ASN A 132 23.26 3.16 -10.99
C ASN A 132 24.37 4.23 -11.17
N PRO A 133 24.30 5.09 -12.19
CA PRO A 133 25.17 6.27 -12.29
C PRO A 133 24.68 7.37 -11.33
N LEU A 134 25.59 8.25 -10.90
CA LEU A 134 25.24 9.44 -10.11
C LEU A 134 24.51 10.51 -10.94
N ASN A 135 24.80 10.58 -12.24
CA ASN A 135 24.16 11.43 -13.22
C ASN A 135 24.02 10.65 -14.53
N ILE A 136 22.79 10.42 -14.96
CA ILE A 136 22.46 9.60 -16.15
C ILE A 136 22.82 10.31 -17.46
N THR A 137 22.92 11.63 -17.44
CA THR A 137 23.27 12.43 -18.64
C THR A 137 24.77 12.50 -18.90
N ASP A 138 25.60 12.14 -17.91
CA ASP A 138 27.06 12.09 -18.04
C ASP A 138 27.54 10.63 -18.25
N PRO A 139 28.06 10.26 -19.44
CA PRO A 139 28.55 8.90 -19.70
C PRO A 139 29.77 8.51 -18.86
N ASN A 140 30.47 9.47 -18.25
CA ASN A 140 31.62 9.24 -17.36
C ASN A 140 31.25 9.31 -15.87
N SER A 141 29.95 9.41 -15.55
CA SER A 141 29.48 9.58 -14.18
C SER A 141 29.91 8.42 -13.26
N PRO A 142 30.27 8.69 -11.99
CA PRO A 142 30.56 7.66 -11.01
C PRO A 142 29.44 6.62 -10.91
N LYS A 143 29.82 5.34 -10.87
CA LYS A 143 28.90 4.22 -10.72
C LYS A 143 28.80 3.80 -9.26
N PHE A 144 27.58 3.65 -8.78
CA PHE A 144 27.24 3.10 -7.47
C PHE A 144 26.77 1.67 -7.73
N PHE A 145 27.60 0.69 -7.38
CA PHE A 145 27.26 -0.73 -7.43
C PHE A 145 26.39 -1.11 -6.23
N PHE A 146 25.48 -2.06 -6.42
CA PHE A 146 24.60 -2.52 -5.36
C PHE A 146 25.34 -3.50 -4.44
N ASN A 147 25.51 -3.13 -3.18
CA ASN A 147 26.30 -3.90 -2.21
C ASN A 147 25.44 -4.54 -1.10
N ASN A 148 26.06 -5.37 -0.26
CA ASN A 148 25.42 -6.08 0.87
C ASN A 148 25.64 -5.38 2.24
N GLN A 149 25.99 -4.10 2.25
CA GLN A 149 26.39 -3.36 3.46
C GLN A 149 25.30 -2.39 3.97
N ALA A 150 24.01 -2.68 3.75
CA ALA A 150 22.94 -1.86 4.32
C ALA A 150 23.02 -1.81 5.85
N GLN A 151 22.70 -0.65 6.41
CA GLN A 151 22.72 -0.33 7.85
C GLN A 151 21.44 0.45 8.19
N TYR A 152 21.39 1.02 9.39
CA TYR A 152 20.45 2.08 9.73
C TYR A 152 20.68 3.29 8.79
N VAL A 153 19.60 3.81 8.20
CA VAL A 153 19.63 4.91 7.22
C VAL A 153 18.89 6.11 7.82
N ASP A 154 19.54 7.27 7.75
CA ASP A 154 19.04 8.56 8.25
C ASP A 154 19.81 9.68 7.52
N PRO A 155 19.15 10.63 6.81
CA PRO A 155 17.71 10.82 6.71
C PRO A 155 17.01 9.85 5.74
N ASP A 156 15.68 9.84 5.84
CA ASP A 156 14.73 9.14 5.00
C ASP A 156 14.89 9.47 3.49
N PRO A 157 15.09 8.47 2.58
CA PRO A 157 15.24 8.71 1.16
C PRO A 157 13.94 9.11 0.45
N GLY A 158 14.07 9.70 -0.74
CA GLY A 158 12.91 10.22 -1.48
C GLY A 158 11.97 9.13 -1.99
N HIS A 159 10.72 9.15 -1.57
CA HIS A 159 9.68 8.21 -2.00
C HIS A 159 8.34 8.89 -2.37
N SER A 160 8.40 10.17 -2.77
CA SER A 160 7.27 10.87 -3.39
C SER A 160 7.05 10.41 -4.83
N PHE A 161 5.84 10.60 -5.39
CA PHE A 161 5.54 10.25 -6.80
C PHE A 161 6.56 10.83 -7.80
N GLN A 162 7.08 12.03 -7.53
CA GLN A 162 8.12 12.65 -8.36
C GLN A 162 9.47 11.93 -8.24
N ALA A 163 9.91 11.66 -7.01
CA ALA A 163 11.16 10.94 -6.75
C ALA A 163 11.14 9.53 -7.37
N ILE A 164 10.05 8.79 -7.15
CA ILE A 164 9.88 7.43 -7.66
C ILE A 164 9.86 7.39 -9.19
N ARG A 165 9.25 8.39 -9.84
CA ARG A 165 9.30 8.56 -11.30
C ARG A 165 10.74 8.76 -11.79
N GLU A 166 11.54 9.60 -11.13
CA GLU A 166 12.95 9.77 -11.48
C GLU A 166 13.75 8.47 -11.26
N GLN A 167 13.54 7.76 -10.15
CA GLN A 167 14.21 6.50 -9.84
C GLN A 167 13.99 5.41 -10.92
N ILE A 168 12.73 5.23 -11.34
CA ILE A 168 12.32 4.22 -12.33
C ILE A 168 12.85 4.54 -13.74
N PHE A 169 12.72 5.80 -14.19
CA PHE A 169 12.98 6.17 -15.58
C PHE A 169 14.33 6.86 -15.83
N GLY A 170 14.91 7.43 -14.78
CA GLY A 170 16.11 8.23 -14.84
C GLY A 170 15.93 9.63 -15.43
N SER A 171 14.69 10.03 -15.73
CA SER A 171 14.37 11.31 -16.36
C SER A 171 12.88 11.62 -16.26
N GLU A 172 12.49 12.81 -16.71
CA GLU A 172 11.09 13.20 -16.88
C GLU A 172 10.34 12.36 -17.94
N ASP A 173 11.04 11.72 -18.89
CA ASP A 173 10.40 10.86 -19.89
C ASP A 173 10.03 9.49 -19.29
N THR A 174 8.73 9.21 -19.24
CA THR A 174 8.17 7.96 -18.69
C THR A 174 7.63 7.00 -19.76
N SER A 175 7.96 7.22 -21.04
CA SER A 175 7.47 6.37 -22.14
C SER A 175 8.23 5.07 -22.33
N ARG A 176 9.40 4.90 -21.68
CA ARG A 176 10.30 3.77 -21.93
C ARG A 176 9.77 2.47 -21.33
N ASN A 177 9.66 1.44 -22.16
CA ASN A 177 9.26 0.09 -21.76
C ASN A 177 10.26 -0.95 -22.30
N PRO A 178 10.95 -1.73 -21.44
CA PRO A 178 10.96 -1.62 -19.98
C PRO A 178 11.66 -0.32 -19.48
N PRO A 179 11.27 0.19 -18.29
CA PRO A 179 12.00 1.26 -17.62
C PRO A 179 13.45 0.86 -17.30
N ARG A 180 14.30 1.84 -16.98
CA ARG A 180 15.74 1.59 -16.76
C ARG A 180 16.10 1.18 -15.34
N MET A 181 15.29 1.56 -14.35
CA MET A 181 15.60 1.42 -12.92
C MET A 181 16.98 2.02 -12.56
N ASN A 182 17.32 3.18 -13.14
CA ASN A 182 18.69 3.71 -13.07
C ASN A 182 18.83 5.12 -12.46
N GLY A 183 17.76 5.68 -11.90
CA GLY A 183 17.77 7.02 -11.30
C GLY A 183 17.93 7.06 -9.78
N PHE A 184 18.12 5.93 -9.09
CA PHE A 184 18.09 5.87 -7.62
C PHE A 184 19.26 6.65 -7.01
N ALA A 185 20.49 6.40 -7.44
CA ALA A 185 21.67 7.13 -6.95
C ALA A 185 21.62 8.64 -7.28
N GLN A 186 21.07 8.99 -8.45
CA GLN A 186 20.89 10.38 -8.91
C GLN A 186 19.84 11.13 -8.08
N GLN A 187 18.66 10.52 -7.87
CA GLN A 187 17.58 11.13 -7.11
C GLN A 187 17.99 11.30 -5.64
N ALA A 188 18.67 10.31 -5.04
CA ALA A 188 19.27 10.45 -3.70
C ALA A 188 20.30 11.61 -3.63
N PHE A 189 21.15 11.76 -4.65
CA PHE A 189 22.11 12.87 -4.72
C PHE A 189 21.46 14.25 -4.84
N SER A 190 20.26 14.32 -5.41
CA SER A 190 19.47 15.57 -5.46
C SER A 190 18.98 16.03 -4.08
N MET A 191 18.86 15.11 -3.13
CA MET A 191 18.48 15.38 -1.73
C MET A 191 19.70 15.61 -0.84
N ASP A 192 20.76 14.83 -1.03
CA ASP A 192 22.03 14.97 -0.32
C ASP A 192 23.25 14.95 -1.28
N PRO A 193 23.89 16.11 -1.53
CA PRO A 193 25.05 16.19 -2.42
C PRO A 193 26.34 15.61 -1.80
N SER A 194 26.30 15.01 -0.60
CA SER A 194 27.47 14.35 0.01
C SER A 194 27.80 12.98 -0.61
N THR A 195 26.92 12.43 -1.46
CA THR A 195 26.92 11.03 -1.97
C THR A 195 26.64 9.94 -0.94
N ASN A 196 26.42 10.25 0.34
CA ASN A 196 26.12 9.24 1.36
C ASN A 196 24.78 8.56 1.09
N MET A 197 23.70 9.34 0.95
CA MET A 197 22.38 8.79 0.59
C MET A 197 22.43 7.97 -0.71
N SER A 198 23.23 8.39 -1.71
CA SER A 198 23.43 7.61 -2.96
C SER A 198 24.10 6.25 -2.74
N ARG A 199 24.92 6.08 -1.68
CA ARG A 199 25.42 4.76 -1.25
C ARG A 199 24.35 3.99 -0.50
N ASP A 200 23.61 4.65 0.38
CA ASP A 200 22.63 4.00 1.26
C ASP A 200 21.45 3.41 0.47
N VAL A 201 20.91 4.13 -0.52
CA VAL A 201 19.86 3.60 -1.41
C VAL A 201 20.36 2.48 -2.34
N MET A 202 21.68 2.42 -2.59
CA MET A 202 22.35 1.40 -3.39
C MET A 202 22.98 0.29 -2.53
N ASN A 203 22.45 0.04 -1.34
CA ASN A 203 22.81 -1.09 -0.50
C ASN A 203 21.58 -1.94 -0.16
N GLY A 204 21.79 -3.24 0.02
CA GLY A 204 20.86 -4.16 0.64
C GLY A 204 21.49 -4.89 1.81
N PHE A 205 20.68 -5.55 2.63
CA PHE A 205 21.17 -6.30 3.79
C PHE A 205 21.71 -7.68 3.41
N GLU A 206 22.84 -8.06 4.00
CA GLU A 206 23.30 -9.44 4.03
C GLU A 206 22.30 -10.33 4.82
N PRO A 207 21.97 -11.56 4.37
CA PRO A 207 20.96 -12.40 5.02
C PRO A 207 21.12 -12.63 6.53
N ASP A 208 22.34 -12.62 7.06
CA ASP A 208 22.61 -12.83 8.49
C ASP A 208 22.25 -11.61 9.36
N MET A 209 22.19 -10.40 8.77
CA MET A 209 21.64 -9.22 9.44
C MET A 209 20.11 -9.31 9.57
N LEU A 210 19.47 -10.04 8.66
CA LEU A 210 18.03 -10.23 8.58
C LEU A 210 17.61 -11.65 8.99
N ALA A 211 18.14 -12.16 10.10
CA ALA A 211 17.95 -13.53 10.55
C ALA A 211 16.48 -14.01 10.59
N VAL A 212 15.53 -13.14 10.93
CA VAL A 212 14.09 -13.47 10.95
C VAL A 212 13.57 -13.68 9.53
N TYR A 213 13.84 -12.74 8.61
CA TYR A 213 13.43 -12.86 7.21
C TYR A 213 14.17 -14.00 6.50
N LYS A 214 15.46 -14.21 6.79
CA LYS A 214 16.25 -15.38 6.34
C LYS A 214 15.57 -16.70 6.71
N ALA A 215 15.12 -16.84 7.96
CA ALA A 215 14.40 -18.04 8.40
C ALA A 215 13.07 -18.20 7.67
N LEU A 216 12.27 -17.13 7.55
CA LEU A 216 10.97 -17.18 6.87
C LEU A 216 11.09 -17.52 5.37
N VAL A 217 12.06 -16.93 4.65
CA VAL A 217 12.35 -17.25 3.23
C VAL A 217 12.83 -18.70 3.07
N SER A 218 13.60 -19.22 4.03
CA SER A 218 14.07 -20.62 4.00
C SER A 218 12.96 -21.63 4.31
N GLU A 219 11.89 -21.22 4.99
CA GLU A 219 10.86 -22.11 5.50
C GLU A 219 9.51 -22.03 4.77
N PHE A 220 9.18 -20.92 4.12
CA PHE A 220 7.87 -20.69 3.52
C PHE A 220 7.98 -20.16 2.08
N ALA A 221 7.03 -19.33 1.63
CA ALA A 221 7.01 -18.79 0.27
C ALA A 221 7.50 -17.34 0.23
N VAL A 222 8.47 -17.05 -0.63
CA VAL A 222 8.88 -15.69 -0.99
C VAL A 222 8.40 -15.35 -2.40
N PHE A 223 7.90 -14.13 -2.58
CA PHE A 223 7.43 -13.62 -3.86
C PHE A 223 8.47 -12.64 -4.38
N ASP A 224 9.22 -13.04 -5.41
CA ASP A 224 10.28 -12.21 -6.01
C ASP A 224 9.80 -11.34 -7.19
N ARG A 225 8.48 -11.27 -7.36
CA ARG A 225 7.80 -10.41 -8.34
C ARG A 225 6.49 -9.84 -7.78
N TRP A 226 6.57 -9.20 -6.60
CA TRP A 226 5.48 -8.43 -6.02
C TRP A 226 5.79 -6.93 -6.05
N PHE A 227 4.93 -6.13 -6.68
CA PHE A 227 5.13 -4.69 -6.85
C PHE A 227 4.26 -3.86 -5.91
N ALA A 228 4.73 -2.67 -5.56
CA ALA A 228 3.85 -1.63 -5.04
C ALA A 228 2.76 -1.32 -6.08
N SER A 229 1.51 -1.17 -5.67
CA SER A 229 0.37 -0.99 -6.60
C SER A 229 0.47 0.29 -7.44
N VAL A 230 1.19 1.30 -6.94
CA VAL A 230 1.45 2.58 -7.62
C VAL A 230 2.86 3.11 -7.32
N PRO A 231 3.49 3.86 -8.24
CA PRO A 231 4.78 4.52 -8.02
C PRO A 231 4.58 5.81 -7.19
N SER A 232 4.21 5.65 -5.92
CA SER A 232 3.74 6.71 -5.02
C SER A 232 4.08 6.38 -3.56
N SER A 233 4.00 7.38 -2.68
CA SER A 233 4.20 7.21 -1.23
C SER A 233 3.24 6.21 -0.57
N THR A 234 3.56 5.87 0.68
CA THR A 234 2.87 4.97 1.61
C THR A 234 1.35 4.94 1.49
N GLN A 235 0.68 6.08 1.71
CA GLN A 235 -0.76 6.08 1.89
C GLN A 235 -1.56 5.64 0.66
N PRO A 236 -1.29 6.15 -0.56
CA PRO A 236 -1.81 5.56 -1.79
C PRO A 236 -1.64 4.04 -1.87
N ASN A 237 -0.48 3.47 -1.57
CA ASN A 237 -0.25 2.02 -1.62
C ASN A 237 -1.01 1.25 -0.52
N ARG A 238 -1.00 1.72 0.73
CA ARG A 238 -1.82 1.19 1.84
C ARG A 238 -3.33 1.18 1.50
N LEU A 239 -3.81 2.13 0.67
CA LEU A 239 -5.20 2.12 0.18
C LEU A 239 -5.47 1.00 -0.84
N PHE A 240 -4.51 0.63 -1.70
CA PHE A 240 -4.70 -0.50 -2.61
C PHE A 240 -4.83 -1.84 -1.85
N VAL A 241 -4.08 -2.05 -0.76
CA VAL A 241 -4.11 -3.28 0.08
C VAL A 241 -5.53 -3.72 0.48
N HIS A 242 -6.41 -2.78 0.84
CA HIS A 242 -7.75 -3.11 1.34
C HIS A 242 -8.90 -2.62 0.46
N SER A 243 -8.64 -1.90 -0.64
CA SER A 243 -9.70 -1.39 -1.53
C SER A 243 -9.43 -1.49 -3.04
N GLY A 244 -8.24 -1.89 -3.47
CA GLY A 244 -7.89 -1.97 -4.90
C GLY A 244 -7.79 -0.61 -5.62
N THR A 245 -7.88 0.51 -4.88
CA THR A 245 -7.70 1.87 -5.42
C THR A 245 -7.30 2.86 -4.32
N SER A 246 -6.56 3.91 -4.68
CA SER A 246 -6.36 5.09 -3.84
C SER A 246 -7.43 6.18 -4.04
N ALA A 247 -8.48 5.89 -4.83
CA ALA A 247 -9.51 6.84 -5.29
C ALA A 247 -8.92 8.12 -5.91
N GLY A 248 -7.87 7.96 -6.71
CA GLY A 248 -7.17 9.04 -7.41
C GLY A 248 -6.01 9.69 -6.64
N ALA A 249 -5.72 9.29 -5.39
CA ALA A 249 -4.61 9.86 -4.64
C ALA A 249 -3.23 9.34 -5.11
N THR A 250 -2.29 10.26 -5.29
CA THR A 250 -0.85 10.03 -5.61
C THR A 250 0.09 10.65 -4.56
N SER A 251 -0.47 11.00 -3.41
CA SER A 251 0.16 11.63 -2.24
C SER A 251 -0.89 11.74 -1.13
N ASN A 252 -0.55 12.36 0.01
CA ASN A 252 -1.55 13.01 0.85
C ASN A 252 -2.44 13.95 0.03
N ILE A 253 -3.76 13.88 0.23
CA ILE A 253 -4.70 14.93 -0.13
C ILE A 253 -5.45 15.31 1.16
N PRO A 254 -5.11 16.41 1.87
CA PRO A 254 -5.65 16.70 3.19
C PRO A 254 -7.18 16.79 3.25
N ALA A 255 -7.82 17.29 2.18
CA ALA A 255 -9.27 17.33 2.04
C ALA A 255 -9.92 15.93 1.96
N MET A 256 -9.21 14.93 1.44
CA MET A 256 -9.63 13.53 1.43
C MET A 256 -9.37 12.85 2.77
N LEU A 257 -8.23 13.12 3.44
CA LEU A 257 -7.98 12.59 4.79
C LEU A 257 -9.08 13.05 5.77
N ALA A 258 -9.44 14.34 5.68
CA ALA A 258 -10.52 14.96 6.45
C ALA A 258 -11.88 14.28 6.22
N LYS A 259 -12.29 14.12 4.95
CA LYS A 259 -13.57 13.47 4.61
C LYS A 259 -13.56 11.96 4.86
N GLY A 260 -12.37 11.36 4.91
CA GLY A 260 -12.15 9.92 4.78
C GLY A 260 -12.29 9.47 3.32
N TYR A 261 -11.45 8.51 2.94
CA TYR A 261 -11.47 7.90 1.61
C TYR A 261 -12.80 7.16 1.36
N PRO A 262 -13.49 7.43 0.24
CA PRO A 262 -14.89 7.02 0.05
C PRO A 262 -15.06 5.64 -0.58
N GLN A 263 -14.00 5.02 -1.10
CA GLN A 263 -14.07 3.74 -1.80
C GLN A 263 -14.47 2.59 -0.87
N ARG A 264 -15.10 1.58 -1.46
CA ARG A 264 -15.49 0.35 -0.79
C ARG A 264 -14.26 -0.49 -0.47
N THR A 265 -14.31 -1.18 0.66
CA THR A 265 -13.20 -1.98 1.19
C THR A 265 -13.49 -3.48 1.21
N ILE A 266 -12.43 -4.29 1.31
CA ILE A 266 -12.54 -5.75 1.54
C ILE A 266 -13.30 -6.06 2.83
N PHE A 267 -13.22 -5.21 3.87
CA PHE A 267 -13.97 -5.34 5.12
C PHE A 267 -15.49 -5.35 4.88
N GLU A 268 -15.98 -4.51 3.97
CA GLU A 268 -17.40 -4.47 3.61
C GLU A 268 -17.81 -5.71 2.78
N ASN A 269 -16.92 -6.24 1.93
CA ASN A 269 -17.14 -7.54 1.28
C ASN A 269 -17.15 -8.70 2.29
N LEU A 270 -16.30 -8.65 3.32
CA LEU A 270 -16.25 -9.64 4.40
C LEU A 270 -17.55 -9.63 5.21
N ASP A 271 -18.06 -8.46 5.64
CA ASP A 271 -19.35 -8.38 6.34
C ASP A 271 -20.53 -8.83 5.46
N ASP A 272 -20.58 -8.42 4.19
CA ASP A 272 -21.66 -8.83 3.27
C ASP A 272 -21.64 -10.35 3.00
N ALA A 273 -20.49 -11.00 3.14
CA ALA A 273 -20.32 -12.45 3.08
C ALA A 273 -20.45 -13.15 4.45
N GLY A 274 -20.70 -12.42 5.55
CA GLY A 274 -20.78 -12.97 6.90
C GLY A 274 -19.44 -13.42 7.52
N VAL A 275 -18.31 -13.07 6.90
CA VAL A 275 -16.96 -13.40 7.38
C VAL A 275 -16.51 -12.35 8.41
N SER A 276 -16.11 -12.81 9.58
CA SER A 276 -15.60 -11.92 10.63
C SER A 276 -14.26 -11.31 10.26
N TRP A 277 -14.03 -10.07 10.69
CA TRP A 277 -12.74 -9.39 10.56
C TRP A 277 -12.41 -8.58 11.82
N GLY A 278 -11.15 -8.19 11.97
CA GLY A 278 -10.68 -7.36 13.09
C GLY A 278 -9.32 -6.72 12.81
N ILE A 279 -9.08 -5.56 13.41
CA ILE A 279 -7.87 -4.74 13.23
C ILE A 279 -7.19 -4.61 14.59
N TYR A 280 -5.96 -5.11 14.71
CA TYR A 280 -5.16 -5.07 15.94
C TYR A 280 -4.04 -4.05 15.75
N TYR A 281 -4.08 -2.95 16.50
CA TYR A 281 -3.20 -1.79 16.30
C TYR A 281 -2.40 -1.45 17.57
N GLN A 282 -1.19 -0.91 17.40
CA GLN A 282 -0.34 -0.51 18.53
C GLN A 282 -0.48 0.98 18.89
N ASN A 283 -0.40 1.92 17.92
CA ASN A 283 -0.67 3.35 18.18
C ASN A 283 -1.99 3.82 17.55
N ILE A 284 -2.05 3.91 16.21
CA ILE A 284 -3.20 4.41 15.44
C ILE A 284 -3.47 3.50 14.25
N PRO A 285 -4.71 3.03 14.04
CA PRO A 285 -5.04 2.20 12.89
C PRO A 285 -5.19 3.08 11.63
N ALA A 286 -4.22 3.02 10.72
CA ALA A 286 -4.23 3.75 9.44
C ALA A 286 -5.45 3.39 8.58
N THR A 287 -5.98 2.17 8.73
CA THR A 287 -7.29 1.76 8.20
C THR A 287 -8.44 2.74 8.50
N LEU A 288 -8.41 3.57 9.57
CA LEU A 288 -9.40 4.63 9.78
C LEU A 288 -9.33 5.79 8.76
N PHE A 289 -8.37 5.79 7.82
CA PHE A 289 -8.42 6.63 6.63
C PHE A 289 -9.63 6.30 5.72
N TYR A 290 -10.12 5.05 5.70
CA TYR A 290 -11.37 4.71 5.03
C TYR A 290 -12.56 5.29 5.79
N ARG A 291 -13.37 6.11 5.09
CA ARG A 291 -14.53 6.77 5.69
C ARG A 291 -15.53 5.76 6.26
N ASN A 292 -15.75 4.64 5.57
CA ASN A 292 -16.77 3.67 5.95
C ASN A 292 -16.36 2.86 7.19
N LEU A 293 -15.07 2.74 7.51
CA LEU A 293 -14.60 2.10 8.75
C LEU A 293 -14.83 2.95 10.00
N ARG A 294 -15.18 4.24 9.83
CA ARG A 294 -15.58 5.15 10.92
C ARG A 294 -17.06 5.00 11.34
N LYS A 295 -17.79 4.01 10.81
CA LYS A 295 -19.20 3.76 11.12
C LYS A 295 -19.40 3.12 12.50
N VAL A 296 -20.52 3.45 13.16
CA VAL A 296 -20.89 2.95 14.51
C VAL A 296 -20.84 1.41 14.60
N LYS A 297 -21.30 0.68 13.56
CA LYS A 297 -21.21 -0.80 13.56
C LYS A 297 -19.79 -1.35 13.75
N TYR A 298 -18.77 -0.64 13.26
CA TYR A 298 -17.39 -1.12 13.17
C TYR A 298 -16.48 -0.74 14.34
N ILE A 299 -16.95 0.09 15.26
CA ILE A 299 -16.15 0.53 16.42
C ILE A 299 -15.66 -0.66 17.27
N THR A 300 -16.42 -1.74 17.33
CA THR A 300 -16.05 -2.99 18.05
C THR A 300 -15.11 -3.92 17.26
N ARG A 301 -14.61 -3.51 16.10
CA ARG A 301 -13.65 -4.27 15.26
C ARG A 301 -12.19 -3.82 15.42
N PHE A 302 -11.97 -2.74 16.18
CA PHE A 302 -10.65 -2.20 16.47
C PHE A 302 -10.22 -2.68 17.86
N HIS A 303 -9.01 -3.23 17.94
CA HIS A 303 -8.48 -3.87 19.12
C HIS A 303 -7.07 -3.34 19.43
N PRO A 304 -6.75 -2.90 20.66
CA PRO A 304 -5.36 -2.67 21.04
C PRO A 304 -4.59 -3.99 20.95
N TYR A 305 -3.46 -3.98 20.25
CA TYR A 305 -2.69 -5.17 19.86
C TYR A 305 -2.25 -6.00 21.08
N ASP A 306 -1.45 -5.43 21.99
CA ASP A 306 -0.84 -6.16 23.12
C ASP A 306 -1.83 -6.96 24.00
N PRO A 307 -2.92 -6.38 24.53
CA PRO A 307 -3.86 -7.11 25.39
C PRO A 307 -4.82 -8.03 24.62
N SER A 308 -4.92 -7.90 23.30
CA SER A 308 -5.97 -8.57 22.49
C SER A 308 -5.40 -9.65 21.56
N PHE A 309 -4.38 -9.36 20.76
CA PHE A 309 -3.93 -10.25 19.67
C PHE A 309 -3.45 -11.61 20.19
N LYS A 310 -2.46 -11.62 21.09
CA LYS A 310 -1.95 -12.85 21.73
C LYS A 310 -3.03 -13.61 22.49
N LYS A 311 -3.99 -12.90 23.08
CA LYS A 311 -5.11 -13.46 23.86
C LYS A 311 -6.14 -14.15 22.97
N ASP A 312 -6.47 -13.57 21.83
CA ASP A 312 -7.43 -14.12 20.87
C ASP A 312 -6.79 -15.27 20.07
N ALA A 313 -5.53 -15.11 19.65
CA ALA A 313 -4.72 -16.17 19.03
C ALA A 313 -4.62 -17.40 19.94
N LYS A 314 -4.23 -17.23 21.22
CA LYS A 314 -4.15 -18.33 22.21
C LYS A 314 -5.49 -19.03 22.45
N LYS A 315 -6.62 -18.32 22.26
CA LYS A 315 -7.97 -18.87 22.46
C LYS A 315 -8.57 -19.50 21.19
N GLY A 316 -7.89 -19.43 20.05
CA GLY A 316 -8.46 -19.83 18.76
C GLY A 316 -9.66 -18.96 18.36
N LYS A 317 -9.56 -17.64 18.58
CA LYS A 317 -10.64 -16.67 18.34
C LYS A 317 -10.26 -15.52 17.41
N LEU A 318 -9.17 -15.65 16.66
CA LEU A 318 -8.87 -14.69 15.61
C LEU A 318 -9.97 -14.73 14.53
N PRO A 319 -10.45 -13.58 14.04
CA PRO A 319 -11.46 -13.53 12.98
C PRO A 319 -10.90 -14.03 11.63
N GLY A 320 -11.78 -14.17 10.64
CA GLY A 320 -11.40 -14.69 9.31
C GLY A 320 -10.44 -13.78 8.54
N TYR A 321 -10.50 -12.47 8.78
CA TYR A 321 -9.53 -11.50 8.25
C TYR A 321 -8.98 -10.60 9.34
N VAL A 322 -7.67 -10.64 9.56
CA VAL A 322 -6.95 -9.90 10.59
C VAL A 322 -5.99 -8.91 9.92
N VAL A 323 -6.00 -7.66 10.36
CA VAL A 323 -4.96 -6.69 10.01
C VAL A 323 -4.17 -6.33 11.26
N ILE A 324 -2.85 -6.32 11.15
CA ILE A 324 -1.92 -5.91 12.20
C ILE A 324 -1.31 -4.55 11.81
N GLU A 325 -1.48 -3.54 12.65
CA GLU A 325 -0.95 -2.18 12.44
C GLU A 325 0.16 -1.86 13.44
N GLN A 326 1.26 -1.28 12.94
CA GLN A 326 2.53 -1.13 13.66
C GLN A 326 2.54 0.00 14.70
N ARG A 327 3.69 0.15 15.37
CA ARG A 327 4.08 1.41 16.00
C ARG A 327 4.83 2.24 14.99
N TYR A 328 4.23 3.37 14.62
CA TYR A 328 4.74 4.30 13.62
C TYR A 328 5.61 5.42 14.21
N THR A 329 5.79 5.46 15.54
CA THR A 329 6.51 6.53 16.25
C THR A 329 7.65 5.98 17.10
N ASP A 330 8.86 6.48 16.87
CA ASP A 330 10.10 6.00 17.48
C ASP A 330 10.32 6.55 18.91
N LEU A 331 9.69 5.90 19.90
CA LEU A 331 9.79 6.28 21.32
C LEU A 331 10.85 5.45 22.06
N LYS A 332 11.50 6.02 23.09
CA LYS A 332 12.54 5.30 23.85
C LYS A 332 12.01 4.06 24.58
N THR A 333 10.78 4.13 25.09
CA THR A 333 10.12 3.03 25.81
C THR A 333 9.36 2.07 24.90
N ALA A 334 9.01 2.50 23.68
CA ALA A 334 8.25 1.73 22.71
C ALA A 334 8.72 2.09 21.28
N PRO A 335 9.91 1.58 20.85
CA PRO A 335 10.50 1.94 19.56
C PRO A 335 9.57 1.57 18.39
N ALA A 336 9.66 2.33 17.30
CA ALA A 336 8.91 2.03 16.09
C ALA A 336 9.31 0.64 15.54
N ASN A 337 8.35 -0.06 14.91
CA ASN A 337 8.53 -1.44 14.46
C ASN A 337 7.88 -1.73 13.09
N ASP A 338 7.86 -0.71 12.25
CA ASP A 338 7.32 -0.68 10.88
C ASP A 338 8.37 -0.95 9.78
N ASP A 339 9.66 -0.90 10.10
CA ASP A 339 10.82 -0.89 9.19
C ASP A 339 11.02 0.42 8.37
N HIS A 340 10.21 1.48 8.55
CA HIS A 340 10.34 2.77 7.85
C HIS A 340 11.70 3.44 8.16
N PRO A 341 12.43 4.09 7.24
CA PRO A 341 13.60 4.92 7.58
C PRO A 341 13.18 6.22 8.33
N SER A 342 13.72 6.61 9.47
CA SER A 342 14.93 6.19 10.16
C SER A 342 14.63 5.35 11.41
N HIS A 343 13.81 4.30 11.29
CA HIS A 343 13.54 3.32 12.33
C HIS A 343 14.48 2.09 12.19
N ASP A 344 14.67 1.35 13.28
CA ASP A 344 15.61 0.23 13.34
C ASP A 344 14.97 -1.07 12.83
N VAL A 345 15.52 -1.63 11.75
CA VAL A 345 15.05 -2.89 11.13
C VAL A 345 15.16 -4.10 12.08
N TYR A 346 15.95 -4.01 13.15
CA TYR A 346 15.91 -4.98 14.25
C TYR A 346 14.52 -5.03 14.94
N GLN A 347 13.84 -3.89 15.08
CA GLN A 347 12.54 -3.81 15.76
C GLN A 347 11.40 -4.39 14.91
N GLY A 348 11.37 -4.11 13.60
CA GLY A 348 10.41 -4.74 12.69
C GLY A 348 10.63 -6.24 12.55
N GLN A 349 11.88 -6.71 12.49
CA GLN A 349 12.18 -8.15 12.58
C GLN A 349 11.69 -8.77 13.89
N MET A 350 11.91 -8.13 15.03
CA MET A 350 11.39 -8.60 16.32
C MET A 350 9.86 -8.63 16.36
N PHE A 351 9.19 -7.69 15.68
CA PHE A 351 7.73 -7.66 15.57
C PHE A 351 7.19 -8.77 14.66
N VAL A 352 7.79 -8.97 13.48
CA VAL A 352 7.45 -10.08 12.57
C VAL A 352 7.66 -11.43 13.27
N LYS A 353 8.74 -11.59 14.05
CA LYS A 353 8.98 -12.76 14.90
C LYS A 353 7.86 -12.95 15.92
N GLU A 354 7.45 -11.91 16.62
CA GLU A 354 6.37 -12.00 17.60
C GLU A 354 5.03 -12.38 16.97
N VAL A 355 4.66 -11.76 15.83
CA VAL A 355 3.43 -12.07 15.10
C VAL A 355 3.45 -13.52 14.63
N TYR A 356 4.56 -13.98 14.04
CA TYR A 356 4.75 -15.37 13.64
C TYR A 356 4.59 -16.34 14.83
N GLU A 357 5.32 -16.14 15.93
CA GLU A 357 5.31 -17.05 17.09
C GLU A 357 3.95 -17.09 17.78
N THR A 358 3.24 -15.95 17.82
CA THR A 358 1.86 -15.85 18.33
C THR A 358 0.88 -16.70 17.51
N LEU A 359 1.01 -16.68 16.17
CA LEU A 359 0.17 -17.48 15.27
C LEU A 359 0.59 -18.96 15.26
N ARG A 360 1.89 -19.24 15.29
CA ARG A 360 2.47 -20.60 15.31
C ARG A 360 2.12 -21.38 16.57
N ALA A 361 1.94 -20.69 17.69
CA ALA A 361 1.46 -21.24 18.96
C ALA A 361 -0.08 -21.27 19.09
N SER A 362 -0.82 -20.75 18.10
CA SER A 362 -2.30 -20.75 18.12
C SER A 362 -2.86 -22.13 17.74
N PRO A 363 -3.97 -22.58 18.35
CA PRO A 363 -4.73 -23.73 17.83
C PRO A 363 -5.30 -23.48 16.41
N GLN A 364 -5.32 -22.23 15.91
CA GLN A 364 -5.70 -21.91 14.53
C GLN A 364 -4.51 -21.99 13.53
N TRP A 365 -3.31 -22.43 13.94
CA TRP A 365 -2.12 -22.46 13.06
C TRP A 365 -2.37 -23.20 11.73
N SER A 366 -3.02 -24.36 11.78
CA SER A 366 -3.37 -25.15 10.58
C SER A 366 -4.44 -24.51 9.68
N GLU A 367 -5.06 -23.42 10.11
CA GLU A 367 -6.07 -22.67 9.35
C GLU A 367 -5.61 -21.24 9.01
N THR A 368 -4.35 -20.91 9.31
CA THR A 368 -3.80 -19.55 9.20
C THR A 368 -2.94 -19.39 7.95
N LEU A 369 -3.13 -18.25 7.26
CA LEU A 369 -2.21 -17.70 6.27
C LEU A 369 -1.78 -16.30 6.73
N LEU A 370 -0.52 -16.15 7.11
CA LEU A 370 0.10 -14.87 7.38
C LEU A 370 0.72 -14.33 6.08
N VAL A 371 0.35 -13.09 5.72
CA VAL A 371 0.89 -12.32 4.60
C VAL A 371 1.71 -11.18 5.19
N ILE A 372 3.01 -11.19 4.93
CA ILE A 372 3.93 -10.11 5.25
C ILE A 372 4.29 -9.43 3.93
N THR A 373 4.05 -8.14 3.81
CA THR A 373 4.46 -7.34 2.65
C THR A 373 4.91 -5.96 3.09
N TYR A 374 5.46 -5.16 2.18
CA TYR A 374 5.66 -3.72 2.39
C TYR A 374 4.66 -2.94 1.53
N ASP A 375 4.49 -1.66 1.83
CA ASP A 375 3.65 -0.69 1.11
C ASP A 375 4.34 -0.12 -0.15
N GLU A 376 5.57 0.34 -0.03
CA GLU A 376 6.41 0.82 -1.13
C GLU A 376 7.90 0.65 -0.80
N HIS A 377 8.80 1.14 -1.65
CA HIS A 377 10.21 0.75 -1.65
C HIS A 377 11.15 1.71 -0.90
N GLY A 378 10.67 2.81 -0.33
CA GLY A 378 11.43 3.76 0.50
C GLY A 378 12.54 4.50 -0.23
N GLY A 379 12.46 4.61 -1.55
CA GLY A 379 13.55 5.14 -2.37
C GLY A 379 14.77 4.21 -2.51
N PHE A 380 14.75 3.01 -1.92
CA PHE A 380 15.81 2.01 -2.08
C PHE A 380 15.79 1.35 -3.45
N TYR A 381 16.98 1.03 -3.98
CA TYR A 381 17.14 0.42 -5.29
C TYR A 381 16.46 -0.95 -5.40
N ASP A 382 15.87 -1.21 -6.57
CA ASP A 382 15.54 -2.56 -7.04
C ASP A 382 15.86 -2.68 -8.53
N HIS A 383 16.41 -3.81 -8.94
CA HIS A 383 16.86 -4.03 -10.31
C HIS A 383 15.75 -4.46 -11.28
N VAL A 384 14.59 -4.91 -10.78
CA VAL A 384 13.52 -5.44 -11.63
C VAL A 384 12.69 -4.30 -12.20
N ALA A 385 12.68 -4.21 -13.53
CA ALA A 385 11.85 -3.25 -14.26
C ALA A 385 10.36 -3.43 -13.92
N THR A 386 9.74 -2.36 -13.42
CA THR A 386 8.31 -2.34 -13.07
C THR A 386 7.39 -2.42 -14.30
N PRO A 387 6.22 -3.08 -14.21
CA PRO A 387 5.20 -3.08 -15.26
C PRO A 387 4.64 -1.69 -15.58
N VAL A 388 4.98 -1.18 -16.77
CA VAL A 388 4.53 0.13 -17.30
C VAL A 388 3.43 0.05 -18.37
N THR A 389 2.91 -1.14 -18.64
CA THR A 389 1.86 -1.40 -19.64
C THR A 389 1.02 -2.60 -19.25
N GLY A 390 -0.25 -2.66 -19.69
CA GLY A 390 -1.14 -3.80 -19.44
C GLY A 390 -1.75 -3.83 -18.02
N VAL A 391 -1.50 -2.76 -17.25
CA VAL A 391 -1.99 -2.53 -15.89
C VAL A 391 -3.26 -1.66 -16.01
N PRO A 392 -4.47 -2.15 -15.65
CA PRO A 392 -5.71 -1.40 -15.87
C PRO A 392 -5.90 -0.26 -14.86
N SER A 393 -6.46 0.88 -15.26
CA SER A 393 -6.93 1.87 -14.27
C SER A 393 -8.03 1.24 -13.40
N PRO A 394 -7.96 1.31 -12.05
CA PRO A 394 -8.85 0.54 -11.16
C PRO A 394 -10.32 0.95 -11.30
N ASP A 395 -10.56 2.27 -11.32
CA ASP A 395 -11.87 2.91 -11.32
C ASP A 395 -12.01 3.98 -12.43
N GLY A 396 -10.94 4.25 -13.18
CA GLY A 396 -10.90 5.29 -14.21
C GLY A 396 -10.68 6.71 -13.68
N ILE A 397 -10.42 6.88 -12.38
CA ILE A 397 -10.09 8.18 -11.80
C ILE A 397 -8.65 8.53 -12.19
N VAL A 398 -8.46 9.76 -12.69
CA VAL A 398 -7.14 10.33 -12.96
C VAL A 398 -6.68 11.13 -11.75
N GLY A 399 -5.41 10.98 -11.38
CA GLY A 399 -4.80 11.68 -10.26
C GLY A 399 -4.65 13.19 -10.49
N PRO A 400 -4.28 13.95 -9.45
CA PRO A 400 -4.20 15.40 -9.51
C PRO A 400 -3.06 15.90 -10.43
N GLU A 401 -3.11 17.20 -10.74
CA GLU A 401 -1.94 17.91 -11.26
C GLU A 401 -0.77 17.88 -10.24
N PRO A 402 0.50 17.96 -10.71
CA PRO A 402 0.92 18.20 -12.10
C PRO A 402 0.98 16.93 -12.96
N PHE A 403 0.85 15.74 -12.38
CA PHE A 403 1.19 14.48 -13.06
C PHE A 403 0.05 13.83 -13.82
N LEU A 404 -1.22 14.11 -13.47
CA LEU A 404 -2.42 13.56 -14.12
C LEU A 404 -2.34 12.03 -14.31
N PHE A 405 -1.89 11.33 -13.25
CA PHE A 405 -1.56 9.93 -13.31
C PHE A 405 -2.81 9.06 -13.52
N LYS A 406 -2.79 8.13 -14.48
CA LYS A 406 -3.96 7.33 -14.86
C LYS A 406 -4.11 6.01 -14.11
N PHE A 407 -3.17 5.69 -13.22
CA PHE A 407 -3.10 4.40 -12.51
C PHE A 407 -2.94 3.21 -13.47
N ASP A 408 -2.15 3.40 -14.54
CA ASP A 408 -1.90 2.47 -15.64
C ASP A 408 -0.48 1.87 -15.66
N ARG A 409 0.23 1.93 -14.53
CA ARG A 409 1.50 1.27 -14.23
C ARG A 409 1.66 1.02 -12.73
N LEU A 410 2.54 0.09 -12.35
CA LEU A 410 2.85 -0.22 -10.96
C LEU A 410 4.03 0.62 -10.42
N GLY A 411 4.31 0.47 -9.13
CA GLY A 411 5.50 0.96 -8.45
C GLY A 411 6.67 -0.04 -8.48
N VAL A 412 7.68 0.19 -7.64
CA VAL A 412 8.87 -0.68 -7.56
C VAL A 412 8.52 -1.98 -6.82
N ARG A 413 9.35 -3.01 -6.99
CA ARG A 413 9.19 -4.31 -6.31
C ARG A 413 9.46 -4.18 -4.81
N VAL A 414 8.61 -4.83 -4.00
CA VAL A 414 8.66 -4.82 -2.53
C VAL A 414 8.82 -6.23 -1.97
N PRO A 415 9.34 -6.40 -0.74
CA PRO A 415 9.40 -7.71 -0.09
C PRO A 415 7.98 -8.24 0.18
N SER A 416 7.73 -9.50 -0.17
CA SER A 416 6.49 -10.19 0.20
C SER A 416 6.75 -11.67 0.53
N ILE A 417 6.25 -12.11 1.68
CA ILE A 417 6.45 -13.45 2.24
C ILE A 417 5.11 -13.99 2.75
N MET A 418 4.77 -15.22 2.36
CA MET A 418 3.53 -15.90 2.72
C MET A 418 3.85 -17.09 3.60
N VAL A 419 3.21 -17.16 4.77
CA VAL A 419 3.56 -18.10 5.85
C VAL A 419 2.33 -18.88 6.29
N SER A 420 2.40 -20.20 6.13
CA SER A 420 1.34 -21.15 6.48
C SER A 420 1.92 -22.57 6.50
N PRO A 421 1.43 -23.50 7.34
CA PRO A 421 1.90 -24.89 7.30
C PRO A 421 1.49 -25.63 6.02
N TRP A 422 0.65 -25.04 5.17
CA TRP A 422 0.28 -25.60 3.87
C TRP A 422 1.29 -25.29 2.75
N ILE A 423 2.32 -24.49 3.03
CA ILE A 423 3.32 -24.04 2.05
C ILE A 423 4.57 -24.92 2.11
N GLU A 424 5.05 -25.35 0.94
CA GLU A 424 6.29 -26.11 0.82
C GLU A 424 7.52 -25.27 1.19
N LYS A 425 8.53 -25.95 1.75
CA LYS A 425 9.72 -25.30 2.29
C LYS A 425 10.53 -24.60 1.18
N GLY A 426 10.87 -23.34 1.39
CA GLY A 426 11.74 -22.57 0.49
C GLY A 426 11.10 -22.23 -0.87
N THR A 427 9.78 -22.18 -0.94
CA THR A 427 9.03 -21.89 -2.17
C THR A 427 9.37 -20.49 -2.71
N VAL A 428 9.69 -20.38 -4.00
CA VAL A 428 9.86 -19.09 -4.70
C VAL A 428 8.71 -18.91 -5.69
N VAL A 429 8.12 -17.70 -5.72
CA VAL A 429 6.98 -17.38 -6.58
C VAL A 429 7.31 -16.20 -7.50
N HIS A 430 7.50 -16.51 -8.79
CA HIS A 430 8.00 -15.58 -9.81
C HIS A 430 6.95 -14.68 -10.50
N GLY A 431 5.67 -14.85 -10.19
CA GLY A 431 4.57 -14.16 -10.85
C GLY A 431 3.33 -15.05 -10.98
N PRO A 432 2.18 -14.51 -11.42
CA PRO A 432 0.91 -15.24 -11.41
C PRO A 432 0.66 -16.04 -12.70
N ASN A 433 1.71 -16.33 -13.48
CA ASN A 433 1.70 -17.20 -14.66
C ASN A 433 0.61 -16.84 -15.70
N GLY A 434 0.36 -15.54 -15.92
CA GLY A 434 -0.61 -15.05 -16.89
C GLY A 434 -2.08 -15.24 -16.48
N SER A 435 -2.35 -15.35 -15.18
CA SER A 435 -3.68 -15.50 -14.58
C SER A 435 -3.95 -14.39 -13.56
N PRO A 436 -5.17 -13.84 -13.46
CA PRO A 436 -6.34 -14.11 -14.30
C PRO A 436 -6.25 -13.57 -15.74
N PHE A 437 -5.30 -12.68 -16.04
CA PHE A 437 -5.04 -12.13 -17.38
C PHE A 437 -3.57 -12.29 -17.79
N PRO A 438 -3.25 -12.28 -19.10
CA PRO A 438 -1.86 -12.43 -19.58
C PRO A 438 -0.87 -11.38 -19.07
N THR A 439 -1.36 -10.21 -18.62
CA THR A 439 -0.56 -9.12 -18.05
C THR A 439 -0.65 -9.02 -16.53
N SER A 440 -1.37 -9.93 -15.86
CA SER A 440 -1.50 -9.95 -14.41
C SER A 440 -0.14 -10.07 -13.74
N GLU A 441 0.03 -9.31 -12.66
CA GLU A 441 1.21 -9.28 -11.80
C GLU A 441 0.75 -9.39 -10.35
N TYR A 442 1.67 -9.69 -9.43
CA TYR A 442 1.37 -9.53 -8.01
C TYR A 442 1.63 -8.08 -7.56
N GLU A 443 0.64 -7.50 -6.92
CA GLU A 443 0.69 -6.20 -6.24
C GLU A 443 -0.34 -6.18 -5.09
N HIS A 444 -0.49 -5.10 -4.32
CA HIS A 444 -1.28 -5.18 -3.07
C HIS A 444 -2.73 -5.63 -3.24
N SER A 445 -3.36 -5.37 -4.37
CA SER A 445 -4.74 -5.79 -4.67
C SER A 445 -4.86 -7.31 -4.92
N SER A 446 -3.73 -8.01 -5.06
CA SER A 446 -3.63 -9.48 -5.02
C SER A 446 -4.10 -10.04 -3.67
N ILE A 447 -3.95 -9.28 -2.58
CA ILE A 447 -4.44 -9.66 -1.24
C ILE A 447 -5.98 -9.76 -1.25
N PRO A 448 -6.74 -8.68 -1.52
CA PRO A 448 -8.20 -8.76 -1.57
C PRO A 448 -8.71 -9.62 -2.73
N ALA A 449 -7.95 -9.82 -3.82
CA ALA A 449 -8.29 -10.80 -4.86
C ALA A 449 -8.21 -12.26 -4.34
N THR A 450 -7.13 -12.60 -3.63
CA THR A 450 -6.93 -13.94 -3.05
C THR A 450 -7.89 -14.20 -1.89
N VAL A 451 -8.14 -13.22 -1.03
CA VAL A 451 -9.13 -13.31 0.07
C VAL A 451 -10.52 -13.65 -0.47
N LYS A 452 -10.93 -13.05 -1.60
CA LYS A 452 -12.21 -13.39 -2.25
C LYS A 452 -12.27 -14.85 -2.67
N LYS A 453 -11.21 -15.38 -3.29
CA LYS A 453 -11.15 -16.81 -3.67
C LYS A 453 -11.16 -17.73 -2.45
N LEU A 454 -10.37 -17.43 -1.42
CA LEU A 454 -10.30 -18.23 -0.19
C LEU A 454 -11.66 -18.33 0.54
N PHE A 455 -12.45 -17.26 0.53
CA PHE A 455 -13.76 -17.19 1.16
C PHE A 455 -14.95 -17.25 0.17
N ASN A 456 -14.72 -17.71 -1.06
CA ASN A 456 -15.75 -17.91 -2.10
C ASN A 456 -16.65 -16.67 -2.36
N MET A 457 -16.06 -15.48 -2.37
CA MET A 457 -16.71 -14.22 -2.73
C MET A 457 -16.58 -13.94 -4.23
N THR A 458 -17.64 -13.43 -4.85
CA THR A 458 -17.71 -13.20 -6.31
C THR A 458 -17.55 -11.74 -6.75
N THR A 459 -17.61 -10.78 -5.82
CA THR A 459 -17.66 -9.33 -6.15
C THR A 459 -16.28 -8.68 -5.98
N PHE A 460 -15.64 -8.30 -7.08
CA PHE A 460 -14.43 -7.45 -7.08
C PHE A 460 -14.72 -6.04 -6.58
N LEU A 461 -13.68 -5.35 -6.08
CA LEU A 461 -13.77 -3.99 -5.56
C LEU A 461 -13.62 -2.96 -6.70
N THR A 462 -12.75 -3.28 -7.66
CA THR A 462 -12.30 -2.46 -8.79
C THR A 462 -11.86 -3.36 -9.95
N LYS A 463 -11.39 -2.77 -11.06
CA LYS A 463 -10.72 -3.52 -12.13
C LYS A 463 -9.30 -3.99 -11.75
N ARG A 464 -8.69 -3.42 -10.71
CA ARG A 464 -7.32 -3.77 -10.30
C ARG A 464 -7.29 -5.10 -9.57
N ASP A 465 -8.18 -5.34 -8.61
CA ASP A 465 -8.28 -6.63 -7.90
C ASP A 465 -8.99 -7.72 -8.71
N GLU A 466 -9.77 -7.36 -9.74
CA GLU A 466 -10.18 -8.31 -10.80
C GLU A 466 -8.98 -8.79 -11.63
N TRP A 467 -8.03 -7.88 -11.92
CA TRP A 467 -6.85 -8.15 -12.73
C TRP A 467 -5.66 -8.75 -11.97
N ALA A 468 -5.55 -8.48 -10.68
CA ALA A 468 -4.41 -8.88 -9.86
C ALA A 468 -4.20 -10.40 -9.83
N GLY A 469 -2.93 -10.83 -9.80
CA GLY A 469 -2.60 -12.23 -9.56
C GLY A 469 -3.15 -12.72 -8.21
N THR A 470 -3.53 -13.99 -8.11
CA THR A 470 -3.97 -14.58 -6.84
C THR A 470 -3.10 -15.75 -6.44
N PHE A 471 -2.92 -15.93 -5.14
CA PHE A 471 -1.92 -16.85 -4.58
C PHE A 471 -2.52 -17.96 -3.70
N GLU A 472 -3.82 -18.25 -3.82
CA GLU A 472 -4.48 -19.36 -3.11
C GLU A 472 -3.86 -20.73 -3.45
N GLY A 473 -3.27 -20.88 -4.63
CA GLY A 473 -2.65 -22.13 -5.06
C GLY A 473 -1.47 -22.58 -4.17
N ILE A 474 -0.74 -21.65 -3.54
CA ILE A 474 0.44 -21.99 -2.73
C ILE A 474 0.09 -22.76 -1.44
N VAL A 475 -1.16 -22.63 -0.96
CA VAL A 475 -1.70 -23.35 0.20
C VAL A 475 -2.57 -24.56 -0.20
N GLN A 476 -2.58 -24.91 -1.49
CA GLN A 476 -3.35 -26.04 -2.06
C GLN A 476 -2.46 -27.13 -2.64
N THR A 477 -1.14 -26.96 -2.61
CA THR A 477 -0.13 -27.94 -3.05
C THR A 477 -0.12 -29.21 -2.18
N ARG A 478 -0.51 -29.07 -0.90
CA ARG A 478 -0.44 -30.11 0.12
C ARG A 478 -1.80 -30.71 0.48
N LYS A 479 -1.78 -32.00 0.84
CA LYS A 479 -2.96 -32.73 1.39
C LYS A 479 -3.08 -32.60 2.91
N GLU A 480 -1.96 -32.37 3.59
CA GLU A 480 -1.87 -32.26 5.05
C GLU A 480 -0.91 -31.11 5.42
N PRO A 481 -1.19 -30.38 6.52
CA PRO A 481 -0.33 -29.31 6.99
C PRO A 481 1.02 -29.87 7.45
N ARG A 482 2.09 -29.11 7.24
CA ARG A 482 3.42 -29.38 7.77
C ARG A 482 3.43 -29.39 9.28
N THR A 483 4.14 -30.36 9.85
CA THR A 483 4.41 -30.50 11.29
C THR A 483 5.80 -30.00 11.68
N ASP A 484 6.66 -29.69 10.70
CA ASP A 484 8.06 -29.27 10.88
C ASP A 484 8.27 -27.74 10.90
N CYS A 485 7.22 -26.94 10.78
CA CYS A 485 7.33 -25.47 10.82
C CYS A 485 7.95 -25.00 12.15
N PRO A 486 8.99 -24.13 12.14
CA PRO A 486 9.71 -23.74 13.35
C PRO A 486 8.78 -23.19 14.43
N GLU A 487 8.96 -23.61 15.68
CA GLU A 487 8.20 -23.07 16.81
C GLU A 487 8.68 -21.67 17.21
N GLN A 488 9.95 -21.38 16.98
CA GLN A 488 10.59 -20.08 17.22
C GLN A 488 11.48 -19.70 16.04
N LEU A 489 11.58 -18.39 15.78
CA LEU A 489 12.51 -17.78 14.83
C LEU A 489 13.77 -17.27 15.56
N PRO A 490 14.92 -17.14 14.87
CA PRO A 490 16.14 -16.61 15.47
C PRO A 490 15.96 -15.16 15.98
N ILE A 491 16.80 -14.76 16.93
CA ILE A 491 16.91 -13.36 17.36
C ILE A 491 17.79 -12.62 16.33
N PRO A 492 17.32 -11.49 15.77
CA PRO A 492 18.09 -10.71 14.80
C PRO A 492 19.24 -9.92 15.45
N THR A 493 20.22 -9.55 14.64
CA THR A 493 21.29 -8.63 15.03
C THR A 493 20.76 -7.21 15.18
N ARG A 494 21.14 -6.49 16.25
CA ARG A 494 20.83 -5.05 16.38
C ARG A 494 21.64 -4.25 15.36
N ILE A 495 20.95 -3.41 14.58
CA ILE A 495 21.56 -2.62 13.50
C ILE A 495 21.82 -1.19 13.98
N ARG A 496 20.83 -0.53 14.60
CA ARG A 496 20.99 0.81 15.17
C ARG A 496 21.85 0.79 16.42
N LYS A 497 22.74 1.78 16.55
CA LYS A 497 23.64 1.98 17.71
C LYS A 497 23.16 3.09 18.67
N SER A 498 22.31 4.00 18.20
CA SER A 498 21.70 5.08 18.98
C SER A 498 20.37 4.65 19.61
N GLU A 499 19.94 5.38 20.64
CA GLU A 499 18.56 5.28 21.15
C GLU A 499 17.54 5.89 20.17
N PRO A 500 16.25 5.52 20.28
CA PRO A 500 15.13 6.21 19.63
C PRO A 500 15.15 7.72 19.80
N ASN A 501 14.77 8.45 18.75
CA ASN A 501 14.79 9.93 18.74
C ASN A 501 13.38 10.50 18.85
N GLU A 502 12.79 10.39 20.04
CA GLU A 502 11.43 10.84 20.33
C GLU A 502 11.25 12.38 20.30
N ASP A 503 12.35 13.13 20.25
CA ASP A 503 12.42 14.58 20.08
C ASP A 503 12.56 15.02 18.60
N ALA A 504 12.71 14.07 17.66
CA ALA A 504 12.73 14.33 16.23
C ALA A 504 11.41 14.94 15.73
N LYS A 505 11.45 15.51 14.53
CA LYS A 505 10.23 15.94 13.81
C LYS A 505 9.51 14.74 13.21
N LEU A 506 8.19 14.88 13.07
CA LEU A 506 7.34 13.85 12.46
C LEU A 506 7.71 13.62 10.98
N THR A 507 7.83 12.37 10.57
CA THR A 507 7.98 11.96 9.14
C THR A 507 6.75 12.37 8.32
N GLU A 508 6.80 12.27 6.98
CA GLU A 508 5.63 12.57 6.13
C GLU A 508 4.43 11.70 6.53
N PHE A 509 4.62 10.39 6.68
CA PHE A 509 3.55 9.48 7.09
C PHE A 509 3.07 9.74 8.53
N GLN A 510 3.96 10.01 9.49
CA GLN A 510 3.55 10.40 10.86
C GLN A 510 2.73 11.70 10.86
N GLN A 511 3.00 12.66 9.97
CA GLN A 511 2.17 13.85 9.79
C GLN A 511 0.80 13.52 9.19
N GLU A 512 0.70 12.56 8.28
CA GLU A 512 -0.57 12.05 7.75
C GLU A 512 -1.41 11.40 8.85
N LEU A 513 -0.81 10.56 9.69
CA LEU A 513 -1.44 9.96 10.86
C LEU A 513 -1.89 11.00 11.90
N LEU A 514 -1.12 12.09 12.09
CA LEU A 514 -1.55 13.22 12.91
C LEU A 514 -2.77 13.93 12.31
N GLN A 515 -2.84 14.09 10.98
CA GLN A 515 -4.02 14.65 10.30
C GLN A 515 -5.25 13.75 10.49
N LEU A 516 -5.09 12.41 10.45
CA LEU A 516 -6.15 11.47 10.83
C LEU A 516 -6.59 11.67 12.28
N ALA A 517 -5.66 11.72 13.23
CA ALA A 517 -5.96 11.94 14.64
C ALA A 517 -6.75 13.24 14.89
N ALA A 518 -6.40 14.32 14.19
CA ALA A 518 -7.13 15.59 14.29
C ALA A 518 -8.59 15.47 13.80
N VAL A 519 -8.85 14.66 12.78
CA VAL A 519 -10.20 14.34 12.30
C VAL A 519 -10.95 13.46 13.30
N LEU A 520 -10.28 12.45 13.86
CA LEU A 520 -10.84 11.59 14.91
C LEU A 520 -11.14 12.35 16.21
N LYS A 521 -10.58 13.55 16.41
CA LYS A 521 -10.93 14.49 17.50
C LYS A 521 -11.92 15.60 17.11
N GLY A 522 -12.26 15.72 15.82
CA GLY A 522 -13.08 16.82 15.30
C GLY A 522 -12.36 18.18 15.26
N GLU A 523 -11.04 18.21 15.45
CA GLU A 523 -10.23 19.44 15.46
C GLU A 523 -9.79 19.86 14.04
N ASN A 524 -10.07 19.04 13.03
CA ASN A 524 -9.81 19.32 11.62
C ASN A 524 -10.58 20.53 11.04
N THR A 525 -11.60 21.05 11.75
CA THR A 525 -12.29 22.29 11.38
C THR A 525 -11.55 23.55 11.84
N LEU A 526 -10.48 23.43 12.62
CA LEU A 526 -9.63 24.52 13.06
C LEU A 526 -8.53 24.76 12.01
N THR A 527 -8.75 25.70 11.09
CA THR A 527 -7.89 25.95 9.91
C THR A 527 -6.42 26.19 10.23
N SER A 528 -6.08 26.71 11.41
CA SER A 528 -4.70 26.94 11.84
C SER A 528 -3.96 25.70 12.39
N TYR A 529 -4.67 24.59 12.60
CA TYR A 529 -4.17 23.44 13.38
C TYR A 529 -3.30 22.50 12.53
N LEU A 530 -3.79 22.14 11.34
CA LEU A 530 -3.14 21.17 10.44
C LEU A 530 -1.87 21.72 9.75
N GLU A 531 -1.84 23.01 9.41
CA GLU A 531 -0.71 23.61 8.67
C GLU A 531 0.53 23.88 9.53
N LYS A 532 0.34 24.03 10.85
CA LYS A 532 1.41 24.45 11.79
C LYS A 532 1.84 23.35 12.75
N MET A 533 0.90 22.71 13.47
CA MET A 533 1.30 21.82 14.57
C MET A 533 2.11 20.61 14.12
N GLY A 534 1.76 19.95 13.01
CA GLY A 534 2.47 18.75 12.55
C GLY A 534 3.95 18.98 12.23
N LYS A 535 4.33 20.22 11.91
CA LYS A 535 5.71 20.64 11.65
C LYS A 535 6.43 21.09 12.94
N GLU A 536 5.67 21.49 13.96
CA GLU A 536 6.19 21.97 15.23
C GLU A 536 6.33 20.84 16.26
N MET A 537 5.46 19.83 16.23
CA MET A 537 5.46 18.68 17.14
C MET A 537 6.71 17.79 17.01
N THR A 538 7.11 17.20 18.13
CA THR A 538 8.04 16.07 18.16
C THR A 538 7.33 14.73 17.94
N VAL A 539 8.09 13.67 17.63
CA VAL A 539 7.59 12.29 17.56
C VAL A 539 6.79 11.90 18.81
N LYS A 540 7.32 12.21 20.00
CA LYS A 540 6.62 11.99 21.27
C LYS A 540 5.27 12.72 21.35
N GLN A 541 5.26 14.02 21.04
CA GLN A 541 4.04 14.83 21.09
C GLN A 541 2.99 14.37 20.06
N GLY A 542 3.45 13.90 18.90
CA GLY A 542 2.60 13.28 17.89
C GLY A 542 1.95 12.00 18.41
N ASN A 543 2.72 11.08 19.00
CA ASN A 543 2.17 9.86 19.58
C ASN A 543 1.14 10.14 20.68
N ASP A 544 1.49 10.97 21.66
CA ASP A 544 0.62 11.34 22.78
C ASP A 544 -0.73 11.91 22.27
N TYR A 545 -0.72 12.67 21.16
CA TYR A 545 -1.92 13.19 20.51
C TYR A 545 -2.70 12.11 19.74
N MET A 546 -2.03 11.21 19.02
CA MET A 546 -2.64 10.13 18.26
C MET A 546 -3.37 9.12 19.18
N GLU A 547 -2.76 8.74 20.31
CA GLU A 547 -3.38 7.83 21.28
C GLU A 547 -4.65 8.43 21.92
N ASP A 548 -4.60 9.70 22.36
CA ASP A 548 -5.76 10.44 22.87
C ASP A 548 -6.88 10.52 21.82
N ALA A 549 -6.53 10.72 20.54
CA ALA A 549 -7.50 10.78 19.45
C ALA A 549 -8.22 9.45 19.22
N VAL A 550 -7.48 8.36 19.09
CA VAL A 550 -8.05 7.02 18.86
C VAL A 550 -8.91 6.59 20.04
N LYS A 551 -8.42 6.82 21.27
CA LYS A 551 -9.19 6.53 22.49
C LYS A 551 -10.54 7.24 22.51
N ARG A 552 -10.55 8.57 22.33
CA ARG A 552 -11.79 9.37 22.34
C ARG A 552 -12.76 8.95 21.26
N PHE A 553 -12.26 8.68 20.05
CA PHE A 553 -13.06 8.24 18.92
C PHE A 553 -13.76 6.91 19.20
N LEU A 554 -13.04 5.91 19.71
CA LEU A 554 -13.60 4.60 20.06
C LEU A 554 -14.56 4.69 21.26
N GLU A 555 -14.23 5.47 22.31
CA GLU A 555 -15.12 5.70 23.45
C GLU A 555 -16.46 6.35 23.02
N ALA A 556 -16.41 7.38 22.18
CA ALA A 556 -17.59 8.04 21.62
C ALA A 556 -18.41 7.10 20.72
N GLY A 557 -17.74 6.29 19.88
CA GLY A 557 -18.39 5.29 19.05
C GLY A 557 -19.09 4.17 19.86
N LEU A 558 -18.45 3.69 20.94
CA LEU A 558 -19.04 2.74 21.87
C LEU A 558 -20.23 3.34 22.63
N TYR A 559 -20.16 4.62 23.00
CA TYR A 559 -21.28 5.34 23.60
C TYR A 559 -22.45 5.48 22.61
N ALA A 560 -22.21 5.91 21.37
CA ALA A 560 -23.21 5.99 20.32
C ALA A 560 -23.91 4.64 20.07
N LYS A 561 -23.13 3.55 20.01
CA LYS A 561 -23.66 2.18 19.87
C LYS A 561 -24.56 1.78 21.04
N ARG A 562 -24.16 2.09 22.29
CA ARG A 562 -24.98 1.85 23.50
C ARG A 562 -26.26 2.68 23.54
N MET A 563 -26.26 3.87 22.94
CA MET A 563 -27.42 4.76 22.85
C MET A 563 -28.39 4.39 21.71
N GLY A 564 -28.12 3.31 20.95
CA GLY A 564 -28.97 2.90 19.83
C GLY A 564 -28.91 3.83 18.62
N VAL A 565 -27.81 4.58 18.45
CA VAL A 565 -27.56 5.34 17.22
C VAL A 565 -27.47 4.37 16.04
N ASP A 566 -28.09 4.74 14.91
CA ASP A 566 -28.07 3.97 13.67
C ASP A 566 -26.64 3.51 13.32
N GLU A 567 -26.50 2.20 13.17
CA GLU A 567 -25.24 1.50 12.93
C GLU A 567 -24.50 1.94 11.66
N GLN A 568 -25.21 2.53 10.68
CA GLN A 568 -24.62 3.06 9.45
C GLN A 568 -24.07 4.48 9.58
N GLN A 569 -24.36 5.20 10.68
CA GLN A 569 -23.85 6.55 10.92
C GLN A 569 -22.33 6.53 11.14
N ILE A 570 -21.66 7.56 10.63
CA ILE A 570 -20.24 7.81 10.89
C ILE A 570 -20.12 8.50 12.25
N VAL A 571 -19.19 8.04 13.09
CA VAL A 571 -18.86 8.71 14.35
C VAL A 571 -18.21 10.06 14.01
N GLN A 572 -18.93 11.14 14.26
CA GLN A 572 -18.46 12.52 14.07
C GLN A 572 -18.15 13.15 15.42
N MET A 573 -16.90 13.54 15.61
CA MET A 573 -16.45 14.24 16.81
C MET A 573 -16.54 15.75 16.62
N ARG A 574 -16.81 16.47 17.71
CA ARG A 574 -16.78 17.94 17.74
C ARG A 574 -15.54 18.38 18.51
N PRO A 575 -14.88 19.49 18.11
CA PRO A 575 -13.70 19.97 18.81
C PRO A 575 -14.04 20.32 20.26
N SER A 576 -13.17 19.95 21.19
CA SER A 576 -13.35 20.27 22.60
C SER A 576 -13.15 21.77 22.83
N LEU A 577 -14.07 22.43 23.55
CA LEU A 577 -13.91 23.84 23.92
C LEU A 577 -12.70 24.09 24.85
N THR A 578 -12.11 23.03 25.40
CA THR A 578 -10.97 23.07 26.33
C THR A 578 -9.59 22.98 25.67
N THR A 579 -9.45 22.67 24.37
CA THR A 579 -8.13 22.58 23.71
C THR A 579 -7.56 23.94 23.25
N ARG A 580 -8.15 25.04 23.72
CA ARG A 580 -7.56 26.38 23.61
C ARG A 580 -6.35 26.46 24.55
N THR A 581 -5.14 26.34 24.00
CA THR A 581 -3.88 26.47 24.74
C THR A 581 -3.85 27.78 25.53
N THR A 582 -3.64 27.67 26.84
CA THR A 582 -3.29 28.79 27.69
C THR A 582 -1.97 29.38 27.18
N LYS A 583 -1.94 30.70 26.95
CA LYS A 583 -0.68 31.38 26.62
C LYS A 583 0.34 31.14 27.74
N PRO A 584 1.63 30.92 27.42
CA PRO A 584 2.68 30.99 28.43
C PRO A 584 2.68 32.41 29.01
N THR A 585 2.42 32.54 30.31
CA THR A 585 2.66 33.79 31.03
C THR A 585 4.17 34.02 31.11
N THR A 586 4.68 34.93 30.30
CA THR A 586 6.05 35.42 30.41
C THR A 586 6.22 36.20 31.70
N SER A 587 6.72 35.54 32.76
CA SER A 587 7.23 36.20 33.96
C SER A 587 8.75 36.24 33.93
N GLN A 588 9.30 37.43 33.68
CA GLN A 588 10.69 37.84 33.85
C GLN A 588 10.66 39.37 34.10
N PRO A 589 11.64 39.96 34.81
CA PRO A 589 12.81 39.31 35.40
C PRO A 589 12.53 38.68 36.77
#